data_AF-A0A7S0EPP0-F1
#
_entry.id   AF-A0A7S0EPP0-F1
#
_cell.length_a   1.000
_cell.length_b   1.000
_cell.length_c   1.000
_cell.angle_alpha   90.00
_cell.angle_beta   90.00
_cell.angle_gamma   90.00
#
_symmetry.space_group_name_H-M   'P 1'
#
loop_
_entity.id
_entity.type
_entity.pdbx_description
1 polymer ?
#
loop_
_entity_poly.entity_id
_entity_poly.type
_entity_poly.pdbx_seq_one_letter_code
_entity_poly.pdbx_strand_id
1 'polypeptide(L)'
;EGDGGSGGAPRAAVLDEKVEAWGYVLQELVPGYEEHSATLLVCGGRLLRAEVVTYTYAEEAYVWPWVRELKERRRCSDELGHELPRMLRVLLRGYSGVCNINYKVRSDGRPALFEVNTRVGGDLAKDMPRPRAAAFFEALDQLSPQDELGALDDPTVDGSGNRSSEGDD
;
A
#
# COMPACT_ATOMS: atom_id res chain seq x y z
N GLU A 1 4.02 -68.27 -27.29
CA GLU A 1 3.88 -66.82 -27.49
C GLU A 1 3.12 -66.29 -26.28
N GLY A 2 3.87 -65.79 -25.28
CA GLY A 2 3.36 -65.43 -23.97
C GLY A 2 3.33 -63.92 -23.82
N ASP A 3 2.13 -63.38 -23.73
CA ASP A 3 1.84 -61.96 -23.59
C ASP A 3 2.11 -61.51 -22.15
N GLY A 4 3.21 -60.78 -21.96
CA GLY A 4 3.67 -60.27 -20.66
C GLY A 4 3.00 -58.93 -20.33
N GLY A 5 1.80 -58.99 -19.78
CA GLY A 5 1.07 -57.82 -19.30
C GLY A 5 1.75 -57.18 -18.08
N SER A 6 2.54 -56.13 -18.30
CA SER A 6 3.10 -55.29 -17.25
C SER A 6 1.98 -54.48 -16.58
N GLY A 7 1.57 -54.92 -15.39
CA GLY A 7 0.65 -54.19 -14.52
C GLY A 7 1.26 -52.85 -14.08
N GLY A 8 0.90 -51.78 -14.80
CA GLY A 8 1.18 -50.41 -14.39
C GLY A 8 0.39 -50.08 -13.13
N ALA A 9 1.10 -49.87 -12.02
CA ALA A 9 0.50 -49.36 -10.79
C ALA A 9 -0.23 -48.03 -11.09
N PRO A 10 -1.43 -47.81 -10.53
CA PRO A 10 -2.14 -46.54 -10.71
C PRO A 10 -1.27 -45.42 -10.14
N ARG A 11 -0.88 -44.47 -11.01
CA ARG A 11 -0.29 -43.19 -10.59
C ARG A 11 -1.24 -42.59 -9.57
N ALA A 12 -0.79 -42.47 -8.32
CA ALA A 12 -1.50 -41.69 -7.31
C ALA A 12 -1.76 -40.32 -7.93
N ALA A 13 -3.05 -39.98 -8.08
CA ALA A 13 -3.43 -38.63 -8.45
C ALA A 13 -2.88 -37.73 -7.34
N VAL A 14 -1.82 -36.98 -7.68
CA VAL A 14 -1.42 -35.83 -6.89
C VAL A 14 -2.56 -34.84 -7.09
N LEU A 15 -3.56 -34.94 -6.22
CA LEU A 15 -4.51 -33.87 -6.02
C LEU A 15 -3.65 -32.73 -5.51
N ASP A 16 -3.39 -31.79 -6.41
CA ASP A 16 -2.80 -30.48 -6.15
C ASP A 16 -3.80 -29.75 -5.24
N GLU A 17 -3.80 -30.12 -3.95
CA GLU A 17 -4.60 -29.48 -2.92
C GLU A 17 -4.04 -28.08 -2.74
N LYS A 18 -4.56 -27.16 -3.56
CA LYS A 18 -4.61 -25.75 -3.21
C LYS A 18 -5.43 -25.65 -1.93
N VAL A 19 -4.77 -25.83 -0.81
CA VAL A 19 -5.26 -25.38 0.49
C VAL A 19 -5.28 -23.86 0.39
N GLU A 20 -6.41 -23.31 -0.06
CA GLU A 20 -6.70 -21.89 0.10
C GLU A 20 -6.86 -21.65 1.60
N ALA A 21 -5.75 -21.35 2.27
CA ALA A 21 -5.77 -20.89 3.64
C ALA A 21 -6.33 -19.47 3.64
N TRP A 22 -7.66 -19.36 3.69
CA TRP A 22 -8.35 -18.11 4.01
C TRP A 22 -8.01 -17.77 5.46
N GLY A 23 -6.93 -17.00 5.65
CA GLY A 23 -6.54 -16.46 6.93
C GLY A 23 -7.37 -15.20 7.23
N TYR A 24 -7.86 -15.09 8.46
CA TYR A 24 -8.41 -13.84 8.96
C TYR A 24 -7.28 -13.01 9.57
N VAL A 25 -7.28 -11.70 9.31
CA VAL A 25 -6.42 -10.74 10.00
C VAL A 25 -7.23 -10.14 11.14
N LEU A 26 -6.73 -10.28 12.37
CA LEU A 26 -7.23 -9.50 13.51
C LEU A 26 -6.40 -8.23 13.61
N GLN A 27 -7.06 -7.09 13.55
CA GLN A 27 -6.41 -5.77 13.61
C GLN A 27 -6.97 -4.97 14.79
N GLU A 28 -6.13 -4.13 15.38
CA GLU A 28 -6.55 -3.11 16.34
C GLU A 28 -7.62 -2.19 15.73
N LEU A 29 -8.68 -1.91 16.49
CA LEU A 29 -9.64 -0.86 16.15
C LEU A 29 -9.01 0.51 16.45
N VAL A 30 -8.87 1.34 15.42
CA VAL A 30 -8.38 2.72 15.58
C VAL A 30 -9.56 3.69 15.58
N PRO A 31 -9.89 4.33 16.72
CA PRO A 31 -11.00 5.27 16.81
C PRO A 31 -10.67 6.57 16.04
N GLY A 32 -11.70 7.18 15.47
CA GLY A 32 -11.61 8.49 14.84
C GLY A 32 -12.62 8.64 13.71
N TYR A 33 -13.13 9.85 13.51
CA TYR A 33 -14.15 10.13 12.50
C TYR A 33 -13.60 10.19 11.07
N GLU A 34 -12.29 10.36 10.92
CA GLU A 34 -11.66 10.52 9.61
C GLU A 34 -10.83 9.29 9.24
N GLU A 35 -10.97 8.86 7.99
CA GLU A 35 -10.09 7.89 7.33
C GLU A 35 -9.57 8.50 6.04
N HIS A 36 -8.34 8.18 5.71
CA HIS A 36 -7.66 8.70 4.55
C HIS A 36 -7.34 7.56 3.59
N SER A 37 -7.56 7.80 2.30
CA SER A 37 -7.06 6.95 1.23
C SER A 37 -6.07 7.77 0.40
N ALA A 38 -4.81 7.37 0.39
CA ALA A 38 -3.76 8.01 -0.36
C ALA A 38 -3.41 7.16 -1.59
N THR A 39 -3.69 7.69 -2.78
CA THR A 39 -3.22 7.13 -4.05
C THR A 39 -1.89 7.77 -4.43
N LEU A 40 -0.87 6.93 -4.56
CA LEU A 40 0.53 7.29 -4.76
C LEU A 40 0.98 6.86 -6.15
N LEU A 41 1.72 7.73 -6.82
CA LEU A 41 2.52 7.39 -7.99
C LEU A 41 3.98 7.25 -7.55
N VAL A 42 4.56 6.08 -7.75
CA VAL A 42 5.87 5.72 -7.22
C VAL A 42 6.77 5.23 -8.36
N CYS A 43 8.06 5.57 -8.31
CA CYS A 43 9.06 5.06 -9.24
C CYS A 43 10.35 4.74 -8.46
N GLY A 44 10.75 3.48 -8.42
CA GLY A 44 11.94 3.04 -7.70
C GLY A 44 11.90 3.34 -6.20
N GLY A 45 10.71 3.41 -5.60
CA GLY A 45 10.47 3.83 -4.22
C GLY A 45 10.47 5.34 -3.98
N ARG A 46 10.72 6.16 -5.00
CA ARG A 46 10.52 7.61 -4.94
C ARG A 46 9.06 7.94 -5.18
N LEU A 47 8.46 8.67 -4.25
CA LEU A 47 7.13 9.24 -4.42
C LEU A 47 7.18 10.39 -5.44
N LEU A 48 6.44 10.25 -6.54
CA LEU A 48 6.33 11.26 -7.58
C LEU A 48 5.10 12.14 -7.39
N ARG A 49 3.98 11.53 -6.99
CA ARG A 49 2.72 12.22 -6.75
C ARG A 49 1.93 11.50 -5.66
N ALA A 50 1.18 12.26 -4.88
CA ALA A 50 0.19 11.75 -3.95
C ALA A 50 -1.12 12.51 -4.13
N GLU A 51 -2.22 11.78 -4.06
CA GLU A 51 -3.56 12.34 -3.96
C GLU A 51 -4.26 11.64 -2.81
N VAL A 52 -4.82 12.41 -1.89
CA VAL A 52 -5.43 11.92 -0.66
C VAL A 52 -6.91 12.29 -0.66
N VAL A 53 -7.77 11.29 -0.49
CA VAL A 53 -9.18 11.49 -0.16
C VAL A 53 -9.35 11.28 1.33
N THR A 54 -9.87 12.28 2.02
CA THR A 54 -10.28 12.17 3.43
C THR A 54 -11.78 11.93 3.48
N TYR A 55 -12.16 10.77 4.00
CA TYR A 55 -13.53 10.37 4.30
C TYR A 55 -13.84 10.72 5.74
N THR A 56 -15.01 11.31 5.99
CA THR A 56 -15.52 11.55 7.34
C THR A 56 -16.74 10.68 7.59
N TYR A 57 -16.79 10.02 8.73
CA TYR A 57 -17.89 9.16 9.16
C TYR A 57 -18.68 9.79 10.30
N ALA A 58 -19.91 9.31 10.52
CA ALA A 58 -20.75 9.77 11.61
C ALA A 58 -20.34 9.16 12.98
N GLU A 59 -19.57 8.08 12.95
CA GLU A 59 -19.12 7.33 14.12
C GLU A 59 -17.60 7.17 14.11
N GLU A 60 -16.97 7.06 15.29
CA GLU A 60 -15.51 6.88 15.41
C GLU A 60 -15.04 5.48 14.99
N ALA A 61 -15.90 4.48 15.16
CA ALA A 61 -15.61 3.10 14.80
C ALA A 61 -16.08 2.83 13.37
N TYR A 62 -15.15 2.43 12.51
CA TYR A 62 -15.49 1.94 11.18
C TYR A 62 -15.89 0.46 11.28
N VAL A 63 -17.18 0.15 11.16
CA VAL A 63 -17.69 -1.23 11.16
C VAL A 63 -18.58 -1.44 9.94
N TRP A 64 -18.08 -2.15 8.94
CA TRP A 64 -18.85 -2.51 7.75
C TRP A 64 -19.92 -3.58 8.07
N PRO A 65 -21.14 -3.53 7.49
CA PRO A 65 -21.67 -2.51 6.59
C PRO A 65 -22.41 -1.36 7.30
N TRP A 66 -22.28 -1.24 8.62
CA TRP A 66 -23.05 -0.29 9.43
C TRP A 66 -22.47 1.13 9.47
N VAL A 67 -21.23 1.31 8.99
CA VAL A 67 -20.58 2.62 8.90
C VAL A 67 -21.34 3.57 7.97
N ARG A 68 -21.44 4.84 8.37
CA ARG A 68 -22.08 5.90 7.57
C ARG A 68 -21.12 7.03 7.24
N GLU A 69 -20.79 7.16 5.96
CA GLU A 69 -20.00 8.28 5.42
C GLU A 69 -20.82 9.57 5.35
N LEU A 70 -20.25 10.68 5.81
CA LEU A 70 -20.72 12.05 5.65
C LEU A 70 -20.07 12.66 4.39
N LYS A 71 -20.60 12.31 3.21
CA LYS A 71 -19.99 12.64 1.90
C LYS A 71 -19.77 14.13 1.67
N GLU A 72 -20.64 14.97 2.21
CA GLU A 72 -20.54 16.44 2.14
C GLU A 72 -19.31 16.99 2.87
N ARG A 73 -18.69 16.20 3.75
CA ARG A 73 -17.46 16.55 4.47
C ARG A 73 -16.20 15.98 3.84
N ARG A 74 -16.32 15.25 2.72
CA ARG A 74 -15.19 14.68 2.02
C ARG A 74 -14.23 15.77 1.54
N ARG A 75 -12.93 15.56 1.75
CA ARG A 75 -11.88 16.50 1.34
C ARG A 75 -10.86 15.79 0.46
N CYS A 76 -10.23 16.54 -0.44
CA CYS A 76 -9.12 16.03 -1.24
C CYS A 76 -7.91 16.96 -1.11
N SER A 77 -6.72 16.37 -0.94
CA SER A 77 -5.44 17.06 -0.84
C SER A 77 -4.35 16.29 -1.58
N ASP A 78 -3.21 16.92 -1.84
CA ASP A 78 -1.97 16.30 -2.32
C ASP A 78 -0.95 16.13 -1.19
N GLU A 79 -1.28 16.64 0.00
CA GLU A 79 -0.49 16.53 1.21
C GLU A 79 -0.76 15.20 1.91
N LEU A 80 0.29 14.41 2.14
CA LEU A 80 0.23 13.15 2.89
C LEU A 80 0.14 13.35 4.41
N GLY A 81 0.54 14.53 4.91
CA GLY A 81 0.56 14.88 6.33
C GLY A 81 1.36 13.92 7.23
N HIS A 82 1.51 14.28 8.51
CA HIS A 82 1.90 13.35 9.58
C HIS A 82 3.24 12.61 9.35
N GLU A 83 3.46 11.49 10.05
CA GLU A 83 4.64 10.64 9.87
C GLU A 83 4.55 9.70 8.65
N LEU A 84 3.49 9.78 7.85
CA LEU A 84 3.25 8.86 6.74
C LEU A 84 4.38 8.86 5.71
N PRO A 85 4.93 10.01 5.25
CA PRO A 85 6.06 10.01 4.31
C PRO A 85 7.28 9.23 4.80
N ARG A 86 7.54 9.19 6.11
CA ARG A 86 8.65 8.43 6.69
C ARG A 86 8.42 6.93 6.56
N MET A 87 7.19 6.46 6.83
CA MET A 87 6.82 5.05 6.68
C MET A 87 6.86 4.62 5.20
N LEU A 88 6.36 5.47 4.30
CA LEU A 88 6.32 5.18 2.87
C LEU A 88 7.70 4.97 2.25
N ARG A 89 8.73 5.71 2.70
CA ARG A 89 10.12 5.50 2.24
C ARG A 89 10.61 4.07 2.47
N VAL A 90 10.19 3.43 3.54
CA VAL A 90 10.55 2.05 3.86
C VAL A 90 9.65 1.08 3.11
N LEU A 91 8.34 1.30 3.18
CA LEU A 91 7.33 0.40 2.61
C LEU A 91 7.45 0.27 1.08
N LEU A 92 7.78 1.36 0.39
CA LEU A 92 7.79 1.44 -1.07
C LEU A 92 9.18 1.22 -1.66
N ARG A 93 10.18 0.78 -0.89
CA ARG A 93 11.55 0.63 -1.39
C ARG A 93 11.58 -0.26 -2.65
N GLY A 94 12.08 0.28 -3.76
CA GLY A 94 12.17 -0.43 -5.04
C GLY A 94 10.83 -0.63 -5.77
N TYR A 95 9.72 -0.12 -5.23
CA TYR A 95 8.41 -0.22 -5.87
C TYR A 95 8.22 0.83 -6.96
N SER A 96 7.63 0.43 -8.08
CA SER A 96 7.19 1.31 -9.17
C SER A 96 5.73 1.03 -9.50
N GLY A 97 4.96 2.08 -9.77
CA GLY A 97 3.56 1.99 -10.14
C GLY A 97 2.63 2.76 -9.21
N VAL A 98 1.35 2.41 -9.28
CA VAL A 98 0.29 3.03 -8.48
C VAL A 98 0.06 2.22 -7.20
N CYS A 99 0.18 2.87 -6.06
CA CYS A 99 -0.07 2.28 -4.75
C CYS A 99 -1.13 3.10 -4.01
N ASN A 100 -2.21 2.47 -3.61
CA ASN A 100 -3.27 3.06 -2.79
C ASN A 100 -3.15 2.55 -1.35
N ILE A 101 -3.23 3.45 -0.37
CA ILE A 101 -3.06 3.13 1.05
C ILE A 101 -4.20 3.75 1.86
N ASN A 102 -4.90 2.91 2.61
CA ASN A 102 -5.94 3.34 3.54
C ASN A 102 -5.38 3.40 4.96
N TYR A 103 -5.63 4.50 5.66
CA TYR A 103 -5.11 4.72 7.01
C TYR A 103 -5.97 5.69 7.83
N LYS A 104 -5.85 5.58 9.15
CA LYS A 104 -6.26 6.63 10.10
C LYS A 104 -5.04 7.26 10.76
N VAL A 105 -5.22 8.44 11.33
CA VAL A 105 -4.22 9.12 12.14
C VAL A 105 -4.62 9.00 13.61
N ARG A 106 -3.73 8.46 14.43
CA ARG A 106 -3.93 8.36 15.88
C ARG A 106 -3.87 9.76 16.53
N SER A 107 -4.35 9.86 17.77
CA SER A 107 -4.31 11.11 18.55
C SER A 107 -2.89 11.66 18.78
N ASP A 108 -1.88 10.79 18.73
CA ASP A 108 -0.45 11.15 18.81
C ASP A 108 0.15 11.55 17.45
N GLY A 109 -0.65 11.60 16.38
CA GLY A 109 -0.24 11.97 15.04
C GLY A 109 0.37 10.83 14.22
N ARG A 110 0.51 9.62 14.76
CA ARG A 110 1.06 8.48 14.01
C ARG A 110 -0.01 7.84 13.11
N PRO A 111 0.30 7.55 11.83
CA PRO A 111 -0.63 6.85 10.97
C PRO A 111 -0.76 5.37 11.35
N ALA A 112 -1.94 4.81 11.15
CA ALA A 112 -2.26 3.39 11.28
C ALA A 112 -2.74 2.90 9.92
N LEU A 113 -1.91 2.10 9.24
CA LEU A 113 -2.25 1.55 7.92
C LEU A 113 -3.20 0.37 8.07
N PHE A 114 -4.22 0.31 7.22
CA PHE A 114 -5.21 -0.77 7.20
C PHE A 114 -5.08 -1.65 5.98
N GLU A 115 -4.84 -1.03 4.82
CA GLU A 115 -4.78 -1.74 3.55
C GLU A 115 -3.77 -1.04 2.62
N VAL A 116 -3.08 -1.85 1.82
CA VAL A 116 -2.21 -1.42 0.74
C VAL A 116 -2.64 -2.15 -0.53
N ASN A 117 -2.97 -1.41 -1.57
CA ASN A 117 -3.44 -1.91 -2.85
C ASN A 117 -2.53 -1.42 -3.97
N THR A 118 -1.87 -2.33 -4.70
CA THR A 118 -1.01 -1.96 -5.85
C THR A 118 -1.82 -1.79 -7.14
N ARG A 119 -2.85 -0.94 -7.09
CA ARG A 119 -3.78 -0.67 -8.19
C ARG A 119 -4.45 0.69 -8.01
N VAL A 120 -5.06 1.18 -9.09
CA VAL A 120 -5.98 2.32 -9.02
C VAL A 120 -7.19 1.94 -8.17
N GLY A 121 -7.42 2.69 -7.10
CA GLY A 121 -8.56 2.54 -6.21
C GLY A 121 -9.78 3.34 -6.66
N GLY A 122 -10.91 3.09 -5.99
CA GLY A 122 -12.14 3.86 -6.20
C GLY A 122 -12.02 5.31 -5.72
N ASP A 123 -11.14 5.57 -4.75
CA ASP A 123 -10.80 6.90 -4.26
C ASP A 123 -10.33 7.81 -5.41
N LEU A 124 -9.40 7.35 -6.25
CA LEU A 124 -8.94 8.10 -7.41
C LEU A 124 -9.97 8.09 -8.56
N ALA A 125 -10.51 6.90 -8.89
CA ALA A 125 -11.33 6.73 -10.08
C ALA A 125 -12.75 7.32 -9.97
N LYS A 126 -13.29 7.41 -8.75
CA LYS A 126 -14.69 7.79 -8.50
C LYS A 126 -14.82 8.99 -7.58
N ASP A 127 -14.03 9.05 -6.50
CA ASP A 127 -14.24 10.02 -5.43
C ASP A 127 -13.46 11.33 -5.62
N MET A 128 -12.31 11.27 -6.29
CA MET A 128 -11.46 12.41 -6.59
C MET A 128 -12.13 13.37 -7.60
N PRO A 129 -12.00 14.70 -7.42
CA PRO A 129 -12.38 15.66 -8.45
C PRO A 129 -11.70 15.37 -9.78
N ARG A 130 -12.49 15.34 -10.87
CA ARG A 130 -12.01 14.97 -12.21
C ARG A 130 -10.72 15.67 -12.65
N PRO A 131 -10.52 16.99 -12.44
CA PRO A 131 -9.27 17.65 -12.82
C PRO A 131 -8.03 17.09 -12.10
N ARG A 132 -8.17 16.72 -10.82
CA ARG A 132 -7.07 16.12 -10.04
C ARG A 132 -6.77 14.69 -10.51
N ALA A 133 -7.81 13.90 -10.74
CA ALA A 133 -7.66 12.55 -11.29
C ALA A 133 -7.00 12.58 -12.68
N ALA A 134 -7.43 13.48 -13.57
CA ALA A 134 -6.82 13.66 -14.88
C ALA A 134 -5.33 14.01 -14.77
N ALA A 135 -4.98 14.99 -13.92
CA ALA A 135 -3.59 15.37 -13.70
C ALA A 135 -2.74 14.22 -13.11
N PHE A 136 -3.34 13.32 -12.32
CA PHE A 136 -2.65 12.11 -11.84
C PHE A 136 -2.37 11.14 -12.99
N PHE A 137 -3.35 10.88 -13.85
CA PHE A 137 -3.16 9.99 -15.01
C PHE A 137 -2.19 10.58 -16.04
N GLU A 138 -2.20 11.89 -16.27
CA GLU A 138 -1.21 12.57 -17.11
C GLU A 138 0.22 12.38 -16.56
N ALA A 139 0.40 12.41 -15.25
CA ALA A 139 1.69 12.14 -14.62
C ALA A 139 2.10 10.66 -14.75
N LEU A 140 1.14 9.74 -14.70
CA LEU A 140 1.37 8.32 -14.94
C LEU A 140 1.80 8.05 -16.39
N ASP A 141 1.16 8.69 -17.37
CA ASP A 141 1.48 8.55 -18.80
C ASP A 141 2.88 9.09 -19.15
N GLN A 142 3.42 10.00 -18.33
CA GLN A 142 4.77 10.55 -18.49
C GLN A 142 5.88 9.62 -17.99
N LEU A 143 5.56 8.53 -17.29
CA LEU A 143 6.57 7.57 -16.86
C LEU A 143 7.05 6.75 -18.05
N SER A 144 8.33 6.91 -18.37
CA SER A 144 8.94 6.11 -19.44
C SER A 144 9.30 4.72 -18.88
N PRO A 145 9.27 3.67 -19.72
CA PRO A 145 9.80 2.35 -19.33
C PRO A 145 11.29 2.39 -18.92
N GLN A 146 12.02 3.44 -19.27
CA GLN A 146 13.44 3.60 -18.95
C GLN A 146 13.66 4.09 -17.51
N ASP A 147 12.66 4.74 -16.90
CA ASP A 147 12.72 5.19 -15.51
C ASP A 147 12.71 4.02 -14.51
N GLU A 148 12.29 2.82 -14.94
CA GLU A 148 12.27 1.61 -14.10
C GLU A 148 13.65 0.97 -13.87
N LEU A 149 14.65 1.25 -14.72
CA LEU A 149 15.96 0.59 -14.70
C LEU A 149 17.03 1.36 -13.91
N GLY A 150 16.81 2.65 -13.60
CA GLY A 150 17.82 3.52 -12.97
C GLY A 150 17.88 3.49 -11.44
N ALA A 151 16.96 2.81 -10.76
CA ALA A 151 16.76 2.97 -9.31
C ALA A 151 17.36 1.86 -8.42
N LEU A 152 18.08 0.90 -8.99
CA LEU A 152 18.64 -0.22 -8.22
C LEU A 152 20.05 0.01 -7.65
N ASP A 153 20.73 1.12 -7.97
CA ASP A 153 22.13 1.37 -7.61
C ASP A 153 22.35 2.57 -6.66
N ASP A 154 21.54 2.71 -5.60
CA ASP A 154 21.89 3.62 -4.48
C ASP A 154 22.37 2.85 -3.24
N PRO A 155 23.69 2.64 -3.08
CA PRO A 155 24.29 1.99 -1.91
C PRO A 155 24.37 2.90 -0.66
N THR A 156 23.80 4.10 -0.65
CA THR A 156 24.05 5.10 0.43
C THR A 156 23.22 4.96 1.71
N VAL A 157 22.59 3.80 1.98
CA VAL A 157 22.20 3.49 3.36
C VAL A 157 23.43 2.98 4.12
N ASP A 158 24.40 3.89 4.26
CA ASP A 158 25.65 3.67 4.96
C ASP A 158 25.36 3.73 6.47
N GLY A 159 25.40 2.55 7.09
CA GLY A 159 25.35 2.39 8.52
C GLY A 159 26.62 2.91 9.16
N SER A 160 26.74 4.23 9.30
CA SER A 160 27.73 4.84 10.19
C SER A 160 27.23 4.72 11.63
N GLY A 161 27.53 3.55 12.22
CA GLY A 161 27.46 3.32 13.64
C GLY A 161 28.31 4.36 14.38
N ASN A 162 27.64 5.19 15.17
CA ASN A 162 28.29 6.06 16.13
C ASN A 162 28.80 5.19 17.29
N ARG A 163 30.08 4.78 17.23
CA ARG A 163 30.80 4.16 18.35
C ARG A 163 31.92 5.09 18.82
N SER A 164 31.98 5.25 20.14
CA SER A 164 33.09 5.74 20.98
C SER A 164 33.50 7.21 20.77
N SER A 165 33.75 7.99 21.82
CA SER A 165 34.65 7.65 22.92
C SER A 165 34.24 8.23 24.27
N GLU A 166 34.28 7.37 25.29
CA GLU A 166 34.70 7.73 26.66
C GLU A 166 36.06 8.42 26.59
N GLY A 167 36.21 9.52 27.33
CA GLY A 167 37.47 10.17 27.61
C GLY A 167 37.54 10.44 29.10
N ASP A 168 38.44 9.71 29.76
CA ASP A 168 38.97 9.99 31.09
C ASP A 168 39.61 11.37 31.13
N ASP A 169 39.27 12.16 32.17
CA ASP A 169 40.19 12.91 33.05
C ASP A 169 39.41 13.63 34.16
#